data_AF-A0A4Y2PKR0-F1
#
_entry.id   AF-A0A4Y2PKR0-F1
#
_cell.length_a   1.000
_cell.length_b   1.000
_cell.length_c   1.000
_cell.angle_alpha   90.00
_cell.angle_beta   90.00
_cell.angle_gamma   90.00
#
_symmetry.space_group_name_H-M   'P 1'
#
loop_
_entity.id
_entity.type
_entity.pdbx_description
1 polymer ?
#
loop_
_entity_poly.entity_id
_entity_poly.type
_entity_poly.pdbx_seq_one_letter_code
_entity_poly.pdbx_strand_id
1 'polypeptide(L)'
;MNGSEKQKLTVIGKSQKSKCFKNVKKLPVDYKSNKKAWMTSDLFQKYLRQWDKELAKKKRKIVLLIDNCTAHIEPSNLQCIKVVFLSPNTTSVLEPMDQGVISSLKCHYRKQLILRILECYDKNKDCDISILDTVVLIEKFWRLITQSTIRNCFSHVGLTKTQQTEDDNIRLSKLLEKHGVNAFSQNEIEHFECCDDDVLTSGEVSEEDIVGLVN
;
A
#
# COMPACT_ATOMS: atom_id res chain seq x y z
N MET A 1 5.86 19.46 1.88
CA MET A 1 5.92 18.33 0.94
C MET A 1 5.00 18.63 -0.23
N ASN A 2 5.42 18.39 -1.48
CA ASN A 2 4.65 18.74 -2.70
C ASN A 2 3.96 17.52 -3.38
N GLY A 3 4.13 16.32 -2.82
CA GLY A 3 3.52 15.08 -3.32
C GLY A 3 4.10 14.54 -4.62
N SER A 4 5.21 15.09 -5.13
CA SER A 4 5.72 14.78 -6.47
C SER A 4 6.53 13.49 -6.56
N GLU A 5 6.92 12.90 -5.44
CA GLU A 5 7.77 11.72 -5.41
C GLU A 5 7.07 10.56 -4.70
N LYS A 6 7.13 9.39 -5.33
CA LYS A 6 6.62 8.13 -4.82
C LYS A 6 7.73 7.10 -4.89
N GLN A 7 7.98 6.39 -3.79
CA GLN A 7 8.90 5.26 -3.81
C GLN A 7 8.27 4.09 -4.56
N LYS A 8 9.12 3.22 -5.12
CA LYS A 8 8.68 1.99 -5.75
C LYS A 8 8.03 1.08 -4.69
N LEU A 9 6.88 0.51 -4.99
CA LEU A 9 6.19 -0.41 -4.08
C LEU A 9 7.03 -1.67 -3.82
N THR A 10 7.03 -2.10 -2.56
CA THR A 10 7.46 -3.44 -2.16
C THR A 10 6.23 -4.28 -1.85
N VAL A 11 6.09 -5.45 -2.49
CA VAL A 11 4.99 -6.39 -2.26
C VAL A 11 5.54 -7.65 -1.62
N ILE A 12 4.93 -8.09 -0.53
CA ILE A 12 5.32 -9.31 0.19
C ILE A 12 4.23 -10.36 -0.04
N GLY A 13 4.58 -11.49 -0.64
CA GLY A 13 3.66 -12.62 -0.82
C GLY A 13 4.14 -13.89 -0.12
N LYS A 14 3.31 -14.94 -0.13
CA LYS A 14 3.64 -16.21 0.55
C LYS A 14 4.72 -17.02 -0.18
N SER A 15 4.67 -17.02 -1.51
CA SER A 15 5.56 -17.84 -2.34
C SER A 15 6.57 -16.97 -3.08
N GLN A 16 7.85 -17.33 -2.98
CA GLN A 16 8.93 -16.68 -3.73
C GLN A 16 8.81 -16.94 -5.25
N LYS A 17 8.30 -18.12 -5.63
CA LYS A 17 8.20 -18.59 -7.02
C LYS A 17 6.76 -19.03 -7.30
N SER A 18 5.86 -18.06 -7.41
CA SER A 18 4.48 -18.35 -7.84
C SER A 18 4.44 -18.83 -9.29
N LYS A 19 3.56 -19.78 -9.61
CA LYS A 19 3.35 -20.28 -10.98
C LYS A 19 3.02 -19.14 -11.96
N CYS A 20 2.27 -18.13 -11.50
CA CYS A 20 1.91 -16.97 -12.32
C CYS A 20 3.10 -16.05 -12.65
N PHE A 21 4.25 -16.21 -12.00
CA PHE A 21 5.48 -15.48 -12.34
C PHE A 21 6.37 -16.24 -13.33
N LYS A 22 5.98 -17.45 -13.76
CA LYS A 22 6.73 -18.20 -14.77
C LYS A 22 6.83 -17.38 -16.05
N ASN A 23 8.04 -17.28 -16.60
CA ASN A 23 8.37 -16.49 -17.80
C ASN A 23 8.25 -14.96 -17.64
N VAL A 24 8.00 -14.44 -16.44
CA VAL A 24 8.03 -13.00 -16.18
C VAL A 24 9.48 -12.57 -15.92
N LYS A 25 10.06 -11.79 -16.85
CA LYS A 25 11.46 -11.33 -16.74
C LYS A 25 11.68 -10.33 -15.61
N LYS A 26 10.72 -9.42 -15.40
CA LYS A 26 10.81 -8.35 -14.41
C LYS A 26 9.42 -7.95 -13.93
N LEU A 27 9.25 -7.84 -12.62
CA LEU A 27 8.04 -7.30 -12.01
C LEU A 27 8.11 -5.77 -11.89
N PRO A 28 6.97 -5.07 -11.97
CA PRO A 28 6.92 -3.61 -11.84
C PRO A 28 7.14 -3.13 -10.39
N VAL A 29 7.03 -4.04 -9.41
CA VAL A 29 7.28 -3.81 -7.98
C VAL A 29 8.53 -4.55 -7.52
N ASP A 30 8.99 -4.26 -6.29
CA ASP A 30 9.95 -5.12 -5.61
C ASP A 30 9.20 -6.23 -4.85
N TYR A 31 9.28 -7.46 -5.35
CA TYR A 31 8.57 -8.59 -4.73
C TYR A 31 9.48 -9.34 -3.74
N LYS A 32 8.98 -9.52 -2.52
CA LYS A 32 9.59 -10.33 -1.45
C LYS A 32 8.65 -11.45 -1.05
N SER A 33 9.16 -12.45 -0.34
CA SER A 33 8.28 -13.47 0.21
C SER A 33 8.71 -13.97 1.58
N ASN A 34 7.72 -14.36 2.36
CA ASN A 34 7.87 -15.12 3.60
C ASN A 34 6.57 -15.90 3.85
N LYS A 35 6.57 -16.85 4.81
CA LYS A 35 5.41 -17.74 5.04
C LYS A 35 4.10 -17.01 5.40
N LYS A 36 4.19 -15.91 6.16
CA LYS A 36 3.03 -15.14 6.67
C LYS A 36 2.57 -14.04 5.68
N ALA A 37 3.41 -13.66 4.71
CA ALA A 37 3.22 -12.55 3.78
C ALA A 37 3.05 -11.17 4.45
N TRP A 38 3.65 -10.98 5.62
CA TRP A 38 3.64 -9.71 6.36
C TRP A 38 5.02 -9.07 6.41
N MET A 39 5.08 -7.79 6.80
CA MET A 39 6.37 -7.12 7.06
C MET A 39 7.10 -7.79 8.24
N THR A 40 8.42 -7.90 8.14
CA THR A 40 9.29 -8.36 9.23
C THR A 40 10.43 -7.37 9.45
N SER A 41 11.02 -7.36 10.65
CA SER A 41 12.13 -6.46 10.96
C SER A 41 13.35 -6.66 10.07
N ASP A 42 13.63 -7.90 9.65
CA ASP A 42 14.69 -8.17 8.67
C ASP A 42 14.38 -7.56 7.29
N LEU A 43 13.15 -7.73 6.79
CA LEU A 43 12.73 -7.15 5.51
C LEU A 43 12.75 -5.62 5.55
N PHE A 44 12.25 -5.03 6.63
CA PHE A 44 12.24 -3.60 6.85
C PHE A 44 13.66 -3.01 6.89
N GLN A 45 14.56 -3.62 7.67
CA GLN A 45 15.96 -3.17 7.73
C GLN A 45 16.67 -3.31 6.39
N LYS A 46 16.44 -4.40 5.64
CA LYS A 46 17.00 -4.58 4.30
C LYS A 46 16.49 -3.52 3.34
N TYR A 47 15.20 -3.19 3.40
CA TYR A 47 14.59 -2.13 2.61
C TYR A 47 15.24 -0.76 2.92
N LEU A 48 15.32 -0.38 4.20
CA LEU A 48 15.92 0.90 4.59
C LEU A 48 17.38 1.03 4.20
N ARG A 49 18.20 -0.01 4.40
CA ARG A 49 19.63 0.02 4.01
C ARG A 49 19.80 0.15 2.49
N GLN A 50 18.92 -0.46 1.70
CA GLN A 50 18.96 -0.30 0.25
C GLN A 50 18.58 1.12 -0.17
N TRP A 51 17.49 1.66 0.39
CA TRP A 51 17.04 3.02 0.09
C TRP A 51 18.06 4.07 0.53
N ASP A 52 18.69 3.89 1.70
CA ASP A 52 19.75 4.77 2.21
C ASP A 52 20.95 4.86 1.26
N LYS A 53 21.39 3.72 0.69
CA LYS A 53 22.45 3.69 -0.33
C LYS A 53 22.07 4.44 -1.60
N GLU A 54 20.80 4.36 -2.01
CA GLU A 54 20.31 5.09 -3.18
C GLU A 54 20.25 6.60 -2.94
N LEU A 55 19.83 7.00 -1.74
CA LEU A 55 19.83 8.39 -1.29
C LEU A 55 21.25 8.95 -1.17
N ALA A 56 22.20 8.16 -0.68
CA ALA A 56 23.62 8.54 -0.61
C ALA A 56 24.21 8.82 -2.00
N LYS A 57 23.91 7.97 -3.00
CA LYS A 57 24.31 8.22 -4.40
C LYS A 57 23.70 9.51 -4.96
N LYS A 58 22.47 9.83 -4.55
CA LYS A 58 21.78 11.08 -4.90
C LYS A 58 22.19 12.27 -4.04
N LYS A 59 23.10 12.09 -3.06
CA LYS A 59 23.50 13.09 -2.06
C LYS A 59 22.31 13.75 -1.35
N ARG A 60 21.28 12.96 -1.05
CA ARG A 60 20.02 13.44 -0.47
C ARG A 60 19.81 12.87 0.92
N LYS A 61 19.34 13.71 1.85
CA LYS A 61 18.87 13.28 3.17
C LYS A 61 17.36 13.46 3.30
N ILE A 62 16.69 12.57 4.03
CA ILE A 62 15.25 12.59 4.27
C ILE A 62 14.92 12.28 5.72
N VAL A 63 13.70 12.65 6.12
CA VAL A 63 13.05 12.14 7.33
C VAL A 63 11.97 11.15 6.89
N LEU A 64 11.97 9.96 7.48
CA LEU A 64 10.92 8.95 7.31
C LEU A 64 10.04 8.95 8.57
N LEU A 65 8.80 9.40 8.41
CA LEU A 65 7.77 9.24 9.44
C LEU A 65 7.12 7.87 9.27
N ILE A 66 7.01 7.10 10.34
CA ILE A 66 6.44 5.75 10.30
C ILE A 66 5.74 5.40 11.62
N ASP A 67 4.73 4.55 11.56
CA ASP A 67 4.05 4.00 12.71
C ASP A 67 4.98 3.16 13.60
N ASN A 68 4.68 3.15 14.90
CA ASN A 68 5.41 2.38 15.89
C ASN A 68 4.95 0.91 15.91
N CYS A 69 5.32 0.19 14.87
CA CYS A 69 5.05 -1.24 14.71
C CYS A 69 6.28 -2.08 15.11
N THR A 70 6.05 -3.27 15.67
CA THR A 70 7.09 -4.23 16.09
C THR A 70 8.05 -4.62 14.96
N ALA A 71 7.57 -4.61 13.71
CA ALA A 71 8.40 -4.88 12.54
C ALA A 71 9.32 -3.70 12.16
N HIS A 72 9.06 -2.48 12.65
CA HIS A 72 9.78 -1.28 12.25
C HIS A 72 11.01 -1.01 13.13
N ILE A 73 11.96 -1.96 13.15
CA ILE A 73 13.22 -1.79 13.87
C ILE A 73 14.21 -0.99 13.02
N GLU A 74 14.59 0.20 13.49
CA GLU A 74 15.57 1.05 12.81
C GLU A 74 16.97 0.40 12.80
N PRO A 75 17.62 0.28 11.63
CA PRO A 75 18.99 -0.19 11.55
C PRO A 75 19.98 0.90 12.00
N SER A 76 21.00 0.52 12.77
CA SER A 76 21.98 1.43 13.40
C SER A 76 22.91 2.20 12.45
N ASN A 77 22.90 1.93 11.15
CA ASN A 77 23.91 2.40 10.21
C ASN A 77 23.38 3.28 9.06
N LEU A 78 22.20 3.87 9.20
CA LEU A 78 21.65 4.80 8.20
C LEU A 78 22.44 6.11 8.20
N GLN A 79 22.69 6.66 7.01
CA GLN A 79 23.46 7.91 6.83
C GLN A 79 22.61 9.05 6.25
N CYS A 80 21.58 8.68 5.48
CA CYS A 80 20.75 9.59 4.70
C CYS A 80 19.29 9.61 5.17
N ILE A 81 18.81 8.55 5.80
CA ILE A 81 17.47 8.45 6.37
C ILE A 81 17.51 8.68 7.87
N LYS A 82 16.73 9.63 8.36
CA LYS A 82 16.38 9.74 9.78
C LYS A 82 14.98 9.18 9.99
N VAL A 83 14.85 8.10 10.77
CA VAL A 83 13.53 7.53 11.10
C VAL A 83 12.94 8.29 12.29
N VAL A 84 11.65 8.59 12.23
CA VAL A 84 10.88 9.18 13.33
C VAL A 84 9.62 8.36 13.49
N PHE A 85 9.52 7.68 14.64
CA PHE A 85 8.36 6.88 14.99
C PHE A 85 7.25 7.78 15.52
N LEU A 86 6.03 7.57 15.01
CA LEU A 86 4.83 8.18 15.55
C LEU A 86 4.51 7.58 16.93
N SER A 87 3.84 8.36 17.77
CA SER A 87 3.44 7.89 19.10
C SER A 87 2.52 6.65 18.96
N PRO A 88 2.59 5.69 19.90
CA PRO A 88 1.63 4.58 19.94
C PRO A 88 0.19 5.09 19.84
N ASN A 89 -0.66 4.38 19.09
CA ASN A 89 -2.10 4.68 18.92
C ASN A 89 -2.42 6.03 18.27
N THR A 90 -1.47 6.68 17.59
CA THR A 90 -1.72 7.92 16.83
C THR A 90 -1.75 7.74 15.31
N THR A 91 -1.54 6.50 14.84
CA THR A 91 -1.39 6.14 13.43
C THR A 91 -2.54 6.64 12.56
N SER A 92 -3.79 6.32 12.93
CA SER A 92 -4.99 6.72 12.18
C SER A 92 -5.25 8.23 12.16
N VAL A 93 -4.56 9.03 12.98
CA VAL A 93 -4.74 10.48 13.08
C VAL A 93 -3.56 11.24 12.49
N LEU A 94 -2.34 10.73 12.67
CA LEU A 94 -1.10 11.44 12.34
C LEU A 94 -0.35 10.82 11.16
N GLU A 95 -0.69 9.61 10.73
CA GLU A 95 -0.03 9.00 9.58
C GLU A 95 -0.68 9.45 8.26
N PRO A 96 0.05 10.16 7.37
CA PRO A 96 -0.49 10.61 6.09
C PRO A 96 -0.95 9.48 5.18
N MET A 97 -0.36 8.28 5.31
CA MET A 97 -0.75 7.12 4.49
C MET A 97 -2.20 6.70 4.77
N ASP A 98 -2.62 6.81 6.04
CA ASP A 98 -3.98 6.53 6.50
C ASP A 98 -4.95 7.68 6.21
N GLN A 99 -4.47 8.90 5.98
CA GLN A 99 -5.32 10.06 5.65
C GLN A 99 -5.81 10.14 4.20
N GLY A 100 -5.77 9.02 3.46
CA GLY A 100 -6.37 8.94 2.12
C GLY A 100 -5.53 8.28 1.04
N VAL A 101 -4.22 8.10 1.25
CA VAL A 101 -3.35 7.46 0.25
C VAL A 101 -3.69 5.97 0.11
N ILE A 102 -3.77 5.26 1.22
CA ILE A 102 -4.12 3.82 1.24
C ILE A 102 -5.55 3.62 0.75
N SER A 103 -6.51 4.40 1.25
CA SER A 103 -7.92 4.27 0.83
C SER A 103 -8.10 4.57 -0.67
N SER A 104 -7.40 5.57 -1.22
CA SER A 104 -7.40 5.84 -2.67
C SER A 104 -6.86 4.65 -3.47
N LEU A 105 -5.76 4.03 -3.01
CA LEU A 105 -5.19 2.86 -3.66
C LEU A 105 -6.16 1.67 -3.66
N LYS A 106 -6.75 1.37 -2.48
CA LYS A 106 -7.75 0.30 -2.30
C LYS A 106 -8.97 0.55 -3.19
N CYS A 107 -9.48 1.79 -3.22
CA CYS A 107 -10.62 2.20 -4.03
C CYS A 107 -10.37 1.98 -5.54
N HIS A 108 -9.20 2.37 -6.06
CA HIS A 108 -8.84 2.08 -7.45
C HIS A 108 -8.78 0.57 -7.75
N TYR A 109 -8.20 -0.22 -6.84
CA TYR A 109 -8.14 -1.67 -6.98
C TYR A 109 -9.52 -2.29 -7.05
N ARG A 110 -10.40 -1.93 -6.13
CA ARG A 110 -11.77 -2.43 -6.03
C ARG A 110 -12.64 -2.05 -7.23
N LYS A 111 -12.53 -0.81 -7.73
CA LYS A 111 -13.18 -0.39 -8.98
C LYS A 111 -12.77 -1.27 -10.16
N GLN A 112 -11.46 -1.51 -10.32
CA GLN A 112 -10.98 -2.33 -11.42
C GLN A 112 -11.37 -3.80 -11.27
N LEU A 113 -11.41 -4.31 -10.03
CA LEU A 113 -11.87 -5.66 -9.73
C LEU A 113 -13.32 -5.85 -10.19
N ILE A 114 -14.23 -4.93 -9.83
CA ILE A 114 -15.62 -4.96 -10.27
C ILE A 114 -15.73 -4.92 -11.80
N LEU A 115 -15.01 -3.99 -12.46
CA LEU A 115 -15.03 -3.91 -13.93
C LEU A 115 -14.58 -5.22 -14.59
N ARG A 116 -13.56 -5.88 -14.04
CA ARG A 116 -13.08 -7.17 -14.55
C ARG A 116 -14.10 -8.28 -14.33
N ILE A 117 -14.78 -8.30 -13.19
CA ILE A 117 -15.86 -9.25 -12.90
C ILE A 117 -17.01 -9.07 -13.88
N LEU A 118 -17.45 -7.82 -14.14
CA LEU A 118 -18.50 -7.52 -15.11
C LEU A 118 -18.12 -7.97 -16.53
N GLU A 119 -16.89 -7.70 -16.96
CA GLU A 119 -16.43 -8.16 -18.27
C GLU A 119 -16.38 -9.69 -18.39
N CYS A 120 -16.03 -10.39 -17.32
CA CYS A 120 -16.05 -11.86 -17.28
C CYS A 120 -17.48 -12.40 -17.34
N TYR A 121 -18.40 -11.76 -16.61
CA TYR A 121 -19.83 -12.08 -16.62
C TYR A 121 -20.43 -11.94 -18.02
N ASP A 122 -20.21 -10.80 -18.69
CA ASP A 122 -20.71 -10.56 -20.05
C ASP A 122 -20.17 -11.56 -21.08
N LYS A 123 -18.96 -12.08 -20.85
CA LYS A 123 -18.29 -13.07 -21.71
C LYS A 123 -18.59 -14.52 -21.29
N ASN A 124 -19.37 -14.73 -20.24
CA ASN A 124 -19.65 -16.03 -19.62
C ASN A 124 -18.35 -16.83 -19.33
N LYS A 125 -17.38 -16.17 -18.70
CA LYS A 125 -16.07 -16.74 -18.33
C LYS A 125 -15.80 -16.59 -16.84
N ASP A 126 -15.02 -17.51 -16.29
CA ASP A 126 -14.52 -17.40 -14.92
C ASP A 126 -13.61 -16.19 -14.74
N CYS A 127 -13.73 -15.52 -13.59
CA CYS A 127 -12.94 -14.35 -13.24
C CYS A 127 -11.77 -14.74 -12.33
N ASP A 128 -10.74 -15.35 -12.92
CA ASP A 128 -9.50 -15.61 -12.19
C ASP A 128 -8.58 -14.38 -12.18
N ILE A 129 -8.12 -14.02 -10.97
CA ILE A 129 -7.16 -12.94 -10.75
C ILE A 129 -5.93 -13.52 -10.09
N SER A 130 -4.84 -13.52 -10.83
CA SER A 130 -3.56 -14.01 -10.31
C SER A 130 -2.86 -12.96 -9.45
N ILE A 131 -1.86 -13.40 -8.68
CA ILE A 131 -0.95 -12.47 -7.98
C ILE A 131 -0.21 -11.58 -8.98
N LEU A 132 0.09 -12.08 -10.20
CA LEU A 132 0.69 -11.26 -11.24
C LEU A 132 -0.24 -10.13 -11.68
N ASP A 133 -1.52 -10.42 -11.92
CA ASP A 133 -2.52 -9.40 -12.23
C ASP A 133 -2.56 -8.34 -11.12
N THR A 134 -2.61 -8.79 -9.86
CA THR A 134 -2.67 -7.92 -8.68
C THR A 134 -1.43 -7.02 -8.58
N VAL A 135 -0.23 -7.57 -8.77
CA VAL A 135 1.04 -6.82 -8.72
C VAL A 135 1.11 -5.77 -9.83
N VAL A 136 0.63 -6.09 -11.04
CA VAL A 136 0.59 -5.14 -12.15
C VAL A 136 -0.44 -4.03 -11.89
N LEU A 137 -1.61 -4.40 -11.38
CA LEU A 137 -2.67 -3.46 -11.08
C LEU A 137 -2.31 -2.50 -9.95
N ILE A 138 -1.76 -2.99 -8.83
CA ILE A 138 -1.42 -2.14 -7.70
C ILE A 138 -0.33 -1.12 -8.05
N GLU A 139 0.65 -1.50 -8.88
CA GLU A 139 1.65 -0.55 -9.37
C GLU A 139 1.02 0.51 -10.28
N LYS A 140 0.11 0.12 -11.17
CA LYS A 140 -0.65 1.07 -11.99
C LYS A 140 -1.42 2.06 -11.11
N PHE A 141 -2.13 1.59 -10.09
CA PHE A 141 -2.91 2.47 -9.22
C PHE A 141 -2.05 3.36 -8.34
N TRP A 142 -0.91 2.85 -7.86
CA TRP A 142 0.07 3.67 -7.16
C TRP A 142 0.55 4.85 -8.00
N ARG A 143 0.73 4.66 -9.32
CA ARG A 143 1.04 5.77 -10.23
C ARG A 143 -0.13 6.75 -10.41
N LEU A 144 -1.38 6.26 -10.40
CA LEU A 144 -2.57 7.10 -10.57
C LEU A 144 -2.86 8.01 -9.37
N ILE A 145 -2.43 7.64 -8.15
CA ILE A 145 -2.56 8.53 -7.00
C ILE A 145 -1.87 9.85 -7.29
N THR A 146 -2.65 10.93 -7.27
CA THR A 146 -2.19 12.23 -7.74
C THR A 146 -1.29 12.90 -6.70
N GLN A 147 -0.51 13.88 -7.14
CA GLN A 147 0.29 14.69 -6.23
C GLN A 147 -0.60 15.50 -5.28
N SER A 148 -1.79 15.92 -5.72
CA SER A 148 -2.78 16.61 -4.88
C SER A 148 -3.30 15.72 -3.76
N THR A 149 -3.67 14.47 -4.05
CA THR A 149 -4.08 13.51 -3.02
C THR A 149 -3.00 13.37 -1.94
N ILE A 150 -1.74 13.16 -2.33
CA ILE A 150 -0.63 13.03 -1.37
C ILE A 150 -0.45 14.32 -0.56
N ARG A 151 -0.43 15.49 -1.20
CA ARG A 151 -0.31 16.77 -0.46
C ARG A 151 -1.45 16.97 0.52
N ASN A 152 -2.69 16.68 0.12
CA ASN A 152 -3.86 16.85 0.97
C ASN A 152 -3.77 15.95 2.20
N CYS A 153 -3.35 14.69 2.05
CA CYS A 153 -3.15 13.76 3.16
C CYS A 153 -2.08 14.28 4.15
N PHE A 154 -0.95 14.77 3.66
CA PHE A 154 0.09 15.38 4.51
C PHE A 154 -0.37 16.70 5.14
N SER A 155 -1.21 17.48 4.46
CA SER A 155 -1.78 18.71 5.00
C SER A 155 -2.78 18.43 6.12
N HIS A 156 -3.55 17.34 6.00
CA HIS A 156 -4.55 16.95 6.98
C HIS A 156 -3.92 16.70 8.37
N VAL A 157 -2.74 16.08 8.39
CA VAL A 157 -1.99 15.83 9.63
C VAL A 157 -1.09 16.99 10.06
N GLY A 158 -1.23 18.16 9.43
CA GLY A 158 -0.45 19.36 9.78
C GLY A 158 1.02 19.36 9.34
N LEU A 159 1.45 18.42 8.49
CA LEU A 159 2.84 18.36 8.00
C LEU A 159 3.09 19.31 6.81
N THR A 160 2.03 19.88 6.23
CA THR A 160 2.11 20.91 5.18
C THR A 160 1.02 21.95 5.35
N LYS A 161 1.28 23.18 4.87
CA LYS A 161 0.25 24.22 4.70
C LYS A 161 -0.24 24.16 3.26
N THR A 162 -1.53 23.96 2.97
CA THR A 162 -2.03 24.08 1.59
C THR A 162 -3.49 24.52 1.51
N GLN A 163 -3.79 25.34 0.48
CA GLN A 163 -5.14 25.69 0.02
C GLN A 163 -5.82 24.44 -0.56
N GLN A 164 -7.06 24.18 -0.16
CA GLN A 164 -7.85 23.03 -0.60
C GLN A 164 -8.01 23.01 -2.13
N THR A 165 -7.76 21.86 -2.76
CA THR A 165 -8.20 21.56 -4.14
C THR A 165 -9.02 20.28 -4.13
N GLU A 166 -10.05 20.24 -4.98
CA GLU A 166 -11.01 19.14 -5.12
C GLU A 166 -10.35 17.79 -5.43
N ASP A 167 -10.96 16.72 -4.94
CA ASP A 167 -10.52 15.33 -5.08
C ASP A 167 -10.95 14.77 -6.46
N ASP A 168 -9.97 14.44 -7.31
CA ASP A 168 -10.18 13.95 -8.68
C ASP A 168 -10.64 12.47 -8.74
N ASN A 169 -10.79 11.78 -7.60
CA ASN A 169 -11.20 10.39 -7.56
C ASN A 169 -12.70 10.22 -7.86
N ILE A 170 -13.05 9.77 -9.07
CA ILE A 170 -14.42 9.39 -9.45
C ILE A 170 -14.92 8.27 -8.53
N ARG A 171 -15.87 8.51 -7.62
CA ARG A 171 -16.48 7.52 -6.70
C ARG A 171 -16.99 6.26 -7.40
N LEU A 172 -16.94 5.11 -6.71
CA LEU A 172 -17.41 3.82 -7.25
C LEU A 172 -18.90 3.86 -7.64
N SER A 173 -19.73 4.56 -6.87
CA SER A 173 -21.16 4.76 -7.19
C SER A 173 -21.37 5.36 -8.59
N LYS A 174 -20.67 6.46 -8.90
CA LYS A 174 -20.71 7.10 -10.23
C LYS A 174 -20.26 6.16 -11.36
N LEU A 175 -19.34 5.23 -11.07
CA LEU A 175 -18.86 4.25 -12.04
C LEU A 175 -19.90 3.15 -12.29
N LEU A 176 -20.57 2.68 -11.24
CA LEU A 176 -21.63 1.66 -11.33
C LEU A 176 -22.84 2.19 -12.11
N GLU A 177 -23.28 3.42 -11.83
CA GLU A 177 -24.34 4.11 -12.57
C GLU A 177 -24.03 4.18 -14.08
N LYS A 178 -22.78 4.51 -14.44
CA LYS A 178 -22.35 4.57 -15.85
C LYS A 178 -22.49 3.23 -16.59
N HIS A 179 -22.37 2.11 -15.87
CA HIS A 179 -22.52 0.77 -16.44
C HIS A 179 -23.92 0.20 -16.25
N GLY A 180 -24.89 1.02 -15.80
CA GLY A 180 -26.27 0.60 -15.58
C GLY A 180 -26.47 -0.35 -14.39
N VAL A 181 -25.51 -0.40 -13.45
CA VAL A 181 -25.55 -1.30 -12.30
C VAL A 181 -26.15 -0.56 -11.09
N ASN A 182 -27.43 -0.85 -10.81
CA ASN A 182 -28.18 -0.24 -9.69
C ASN A 182 -28.51 -1.25 -8.57
N ALA A 183 -27.77 -2.35 -8.49
CA ALA A 183 -28.07 -3.47 -7.59
C ALA A 183 -27.59 -3.29 -6.15
N PHE A 184 -26.78 -2.25 -5.86
CA PHE A 184 -26.16 -2.03 -4.56
C PHE A 184 -26.58 -0.68 -3.97
N SER A 185 -26.89 -0.66 -2.68
CA SER A 185 -27.10 0.56 -1.90
C SER A 185 -25.79 1.32 -1.68
N GLN A 186 -25.88 2.61 -1.37
CA GLN A 186 -24.71 3.44 -1.05
C GLN A 186 -23.90 2.89 0.13
N ASN A 187 -24.58 2.33 1.15
CA ASN A 187 -23.93 1.71 2.30
C ASN A 187 -23.15 0.44 1.92
N GLU A 188 -23.67 -0.38 1.00
CA GLU A 188 -22.95 -1.57 0.52
C GLU A 188 -21.71 -1.20 -0.29
N ILE A 189 -21.81 -0.13 -1.08
CA ILE A 189 -20.68 0.41 -1.84
C ILE A 189 -19.59 0.94 -0.89
N GLU A 190 -19.98 1.72 0.12
CA GLU A 190 -19.05 2.26 1.12
C GLU A 190 -18.42 1.14 1.97
N HIS A 191 -19.22 0.15 2.39
CA HIS A 191 -18.70 -1.02 3.09
C HIS A 191 -17.67 -1.78 2.25
N PHE A 192 -17.93 -1.96 0.96
CA PHE A 192 -16.95 -2.56 0.04
C PHE A 192 -15.69 -1.70 -0.07
N GLU A 193 -15.79 -0.38 -0.13
CA GLU A 193 -14.65 0.54 -0.16
C GLU A 193 -13.82 0.58 1.15
N CYS A 194 -14.36 0.11 2.27
CA CYS A 194 -13.68 0.10 3.58
C CYS A 194 -13.42 -1.30 4.16
N CYS A 195 -13.74 -2.38 3.45
CA CYS A 195 -13.73 -3.75 4.01
C CYS A 195 -12.37 -4.25 4.54
N ASP A 196 -11.25 -3.62 4.15
CA ASP A 196 -9.90 -4.06 4.53
C ASP A 196 -9.26 -3.13 5.57
N ASP A 197 -10.03 -2.25 6.21
CA ASP A 197 -9.46 -1.26 7.14
C ASP A 197 -8.98 -1.92 8.45
N ASP A 198 -9.54 -3.08 8.81
CA ASP A 198 -9.15 -3.87 9.99
C ASP A 198 -8.13 -5.00 9.70
N VAL A 199 -7.61 -5.09 8.47
CA VAL A 199 -6.69 -6.18 8.08
C VAL A 199 -5.29 -5.95 8.65
N LEU A 200 -4.81 -6.87 9.48
CA LEU A 200 -3.43 -6.87 9.99
C LEU A 200 -2.40 -7.05 8.85
N THR A 201 -1.44 -6.13 8.76
CA THR A 201 -0.38 -6.12 7.73
C THR A 201 1.03 -6.41 8.28
N SER A 202 1.15 -6.43 9.60
CA SER A 202 2.32 -6.81 10.39
C SER A 202 1.87 -7.72 11.54
N GLY A 203 2.79 -8.52 12.08
CA GLY A 203 2.50 -9.36 13.24
C GLY A 203 3.19 -8.83 14.49
N GLU A 204 2.53 -8.95 15.64
CA GLU A 204 3.23 -9.00 16.92
C GLU A 204 3.85 -10.39 17.07
N VAL A 205 5.09 -10.47 17.57
CA VAL A 205 5.72 -11.76 17.82
C VAL A 205 5.05 -12.34 19.06
N SER A 206 4.33 -13.45 18.90
CA SER A 206 3.72 -14.16 20.02
C SER A 206 4.80 -14.82 20.90
N GLU A 207 4.52 -15.03 22.19
CA GLU A 207 5.46 -15.73 23.07
C GLU A 207 5.78 -17.14 22.54
N GLU A 208 4.82 -17.79 21.86
CA GLU A 208 5.04 -19.08 21.21
C GLU A 208 6.00 -19.00 20.01
N ASP A 209 5.93 -17.92 19.22
CA ASP A 209 6.86 -17.66 18.12
C ASP A 209 8.31 -17.41 18.64
N ILE A 210 8.47 -16.89 19.86
CA ILE A 210 9.78 -16.69 20.53
C ILE A 210 10.34 -18.02 21.02
N VAL A 211 9.52 -18.85 21.69
CA VAL A 211 9.94 -20.14 22.25
C VAL A 211 10.37 -21.11 21.14
N GLY A 212 9.75 -21.03 19.96
CA GLY A 212 10.12 -21.84 18.79
C GLY A 212 11.45 -21.47 18.12
N LEU A 213 12.09 -20.36 18.50
CA LEU A 213 13.41 -19.95 17.97
C LEU A 213 14.59 -20.39 18.85
N VAL A 214 14.31 -20.90 20.06
CA VAL A 214 15.31 -21.29 21.07
C VAL A 214 15.41 -22.82 21.22
N ASN A 215 14.54 -23.59 20.55
CA ASN A 215 14.57 -25.05 20.45
C ASN A 215 14.92 -25.51 19.03
#